data_AF-A0A7D8Z107-F1
#
_entry.id   AF-A0A7D8Z107-F1
#
_cell.length_a   1.000
_cell.length_b   1.000
_cell.length_c   1.000
_cell.angle_alpha   90.00
_cell.angle_beta   90.00
_cell.angle_gamma   90.00
#
_symmetry.space_group_name_H-M   'P 1'
#
loop_
_entity.id
_entity.type
_entity.pdbx_description
1 polymer ?
#
loop_
_entity_poly.entity_id
_entity_poly.type
_entity_poly.pdbx_seq_one_letter_code
_entity_poly.pdbx_strand_id
1 'polypeptide(L)'
;MSQSPLHERLEVAAGDRSYRALAELTETNAETCRRYMQGQSPSAEFLSAFCAALGISGDWLLTGRGPMRVADATSHALKRADPGELLGAMANTLETLGSRVDRLEVFVQTLETRVRASKAASAPSGSTGSGGSGAGSLGSDGEPDGRAVQSDVAARGRIDRIARVVARRPPPPAD
;
A
#
# COMPACT_ATOMS: atom_id res chain seq x y z
N MET A 1 22.39 -22.19 32.73
CA MET A 1 22.11 -20.75 32.72
C MET A 1 20.73 -20.56 32.11
N SER A 2 19.81 -19.90 32.80
CA SER A 2 18.44 -19.71 32.31
C SER A 2 18.45 -18.73 31.14
N GLN A 3 18.26 -19.22 29.91
CA GLN A 3 18.08 -18.36 28.75
C GLN A 3 16.82 -17.50 28.94
N SER A 4 16.83 -16.26 28.46
CA SER A 4 15.63 -15.42 28.58
C SER A 4 14.52 -15.96 27.66
N PRO A 5 13.24 -15.81 28.02
CA PRO A 5 12.14 -16.41 27.26
C PRO A 5 12.02 -15.88 25.82
N LEU A 6 12.61 -14.71 25.52
CA LEU A 6 12.73 -14.19 24.16
C LEU A 6 13.70 -15.02 23.31
N HIS A 7 14.84 -15.42 23.88
CA HIS A 7 15.86 -16.19 23.16
C HIS A 7 15.38 -17.59 22.83
N GLU A 8 14.68 -18.24 23.75
CA GLU A 8 14.03 -19.53 23.50
C GLU A 8 13.07 -19.44 22.29
N ARG A 9 12.27 -18.37 22.21
CA ARG A 9 11.37 -18.15 21.06
C ARG A 9 12.12 -17.81 19.76
N LEU A 10 13.23 -17.08 19.84
CA LEU A 10 14.09 -16.84 18.68
C LEU A 10 14.68 -18.15 18.15
N GLU A 11 15.18 -19.03 19.03
CA GLU A 11 15.68 -20.35 18.66
C GLU A 11 14.59 -21.21 18.01
N VAL A 12 13.41 -21.29 18.64
CA VAL A 12 12.25 -22.02 18.10
C VAL A 12 11.87 -21.50 16.71
N ALA A 13 11.87 -20.18 16.51
CA ALA A 13 11.42 -19.59 15.25
C ALA A 13 12.50 -19.62 14.16
N ALA A 14 13.79 -19.60 14.53
CA ALA A 14 14.90 -19.83 13.63
C ALA A 14 14.91 -21.26 13.07
N GLY A 15 14.56 -22.24 13.92
CA GLY A 15 14.62 -23.67 13.60
C GLY A 15 16.05 -24.11 13.30
N ASP A 16 16.24 -24.94 12.27
CA ASP A 16 17.56 -25.49 11.90
C ASP A 16 18.41 -24.54 11.03
N ARG A 17 18.05 -23.26 10.93
CA ARG A 17 18.80 -22.31 10.09
C ARG A 17 20.13 -21.96 10.72
N SER A 18 21.18 -21.98 9.90
CA SER A 18 22.49 -21.51 10.31
C SER A 18 22.50 -19.99 10.58
N TYR A 19 23.39 -19.52 11.45
CA TYR A 19 23.56 -18.09 11.72
C TYR A 19 23.92 -17.28 10.47
N ARG A 20 24.61 -17.90 9.50
CA ARG A 20 24.92 -17.27 8.22
C ARG A 20 23.67 -17.06 7.37
N ALA A 21 22.79 -18.06 7.31
CA ALA A 21 21.51 -17.94 6.60
C ALA A 21 20.62 -16.87 7.24
N LEU A 22 20.57 -16.80 8.57
CA LEU A 22 19.84 -15.75 9.28
C LEU A 22 20.43 -14.36 9.00
N ALA A 23 21.75 -14.23 9.01
CA ALA A 23 22.44 -12.98 8.68
C ALA A 23 22.13 -12.48 7.26
N GLU A 24 22.12 -13.37 6.28
CA GLU A 24 21.76 -13.04 4.90
C GLU A 24 20.29 -12.60 4.80
N LEU A 25 19.38 -13.25 5.55
CA LEU A 25 17.96 -12.90 5.56
C LEU A 25 17.66 -11.57 6.25
N THR A 26 18.38 -11.23 7.32
CA THR A 26 18.15 -10.01 8.11
C THR A 26 19.11 -8.89 7.74
N GLU A 27 19.90 -9.04 6.67
CA GLU A 27 20.93 -8.08 6.24
C GLU A 27 21.87 -7.65 7.39
N THR A 28 22.17 -8.58 8.29
CA THR A 28 22.96 -8.35 9.51
C THR A 28 24.24 -9.18 9.47
N ASN A 29 25.29 -8.76 10.17
CA ASN A 29 26.52 -9.56 10.26
C ASN A 29 26.26 -10.92 10.97
N ALA A 30 26.88 -12.00 10.47
CA ALA A 30 26.76 -13.35 11.04
C ALA A 30 27.22 -13.45 12.50
N GLU A 31 28.26 -12.72 12.90
CA GLU A 31 28.69 -12.69 14.30
C GLU A 31 27.68 -11.93 15.18
N THR A 32 27.08 -10.85 14.67
CA THR A 32 26.01 -10.14 15.37
C THR A 32 24.79 -11.03 15.56
N CYS A 33 24.37 -11.77 14.52
CA CYS A 33 23.30 -12.75 14.61
C CYS A 33 23.62 -13.83 15.66
N ARG A 34 24.84 -14.38 15.63
CA ARG A 34 25.29 -15.36 16.63
C ARG A 34 25.18 -14.81 18.05
N ARG A 35 25.66 -13.58 18.28
CA ARG A 35 25.59 -12.92 19.60
C ARG A 35 24.14 -12.72 20.07
N TYR A 36 23.25 -12.27 19.17
CA TYR A 36 21.83 -12.12 19.48
C TYR A 36 21.16 -13.45 19.79
N MET A 37 21.45 -14.51 19.04
CA MET A 37 20.88 -15.83 19.32
C MET A 37 21.41 -16.43 20.64
N GLN A 38 22.60 -16.05 21.08
CA GLN A 38 23.25 -16.59 22.29
C GLN A 38 22.94 -15.84 23.59
N GLY A 39 22.06 -14.84 23.57
CA GLY A 39 21.63 -14.16 24.80
C GLY A 39 21.86 -12.65 24.83
N GLN A 40 22.52 -12.06 23.83
CA GLN A 40 22.63 -10.61 23.77
C GLN A 40 21.29 -10.00 23.35
N SER A 41 20.86 -8.93 24.02
CA SER A 41 19.68 -8.15 23.64
C SER A 41 19.73 -7.72 22.16
N PRO A 42 18.81 -8.22 21.30
CA PRO A 42 18.74 -7.83 19.90
C PRO A 42 18.17 -6.42 19.72
N SER A 43 18.53 -5.78 18.62
CA SER A 43 17.93 -4.50 18.23
C SER A 43 16.51 -4.67 17.67
N ALA A 44 15.70 -3.61 17.74
CA ALA A 44 14.36 -3.62 17.16
C ALA A 44 14.39 -3.81 15.63
N GLU A 45 15.41 -3.28 14.95
CA GLU A 45 15.62 -3.45 13.51
C GLU A 45 15.91 -4.91 13.15
N PHE A 46 16.75 -5.60 13.93
CA PHE A 46 17.00 -7.02 13.72
C PHE A 46 15.72 -7.83 13.91
N LEU A 47 14.95 -7.56 14.97
CA LEU A 47 13.70 -8.27 15.25
C LEU A 47 12.65 -8.04 14.16
N SER A 48 12.53 -6.82 13.62
CA SER A 48 11.59 -6.52 12.55
C SER A 48 11.98 -7.20 11.24
N ALA A 49 13.27 -7.17 10.88
CA ALA A 49 13.80 -7.88 9.72
C ALA A 49 13.63 -9.40 9.84
N PHE A 50 13.94 -9.96 11.02
CA PHE A 50 13.76 -11.38 11.32
C PHE A 50 12.30 -11.81 11.19
N CYS A 51 11.37 -11.05 11.78
CA CYS A 51 9.94 -11.33 11.69
C CYS A 51 9.44 -11.25 10.24
N ALA A 52 9.86 -10.23 9.50
CA ALA A 52 9.48 -10.05 8.10
C ALA A 52 10.02 -11.18 7.21
N ALA A 53 11.29 -11.54 7.35
CA ALA A 53 11.95 -12.55 6.52
C ALA A 53 11.39 -13.96 6.74
N LEU A 54 10.96 -14.27 7.97
CA LEU A 54 10.46 -15.60 8.34
C LEU A 54 8.93 -15.69 8.43
N GLY A 55 8.22 -14.58 8.26
CA GLY A 55 6.77 -14.51 8.39
C GLY A 55 6.29 -14.81 9.82
N ILE A 56 7.06 -14.39 10.83
CA ILE A 56 6.77 -14.61 12.26
C ILE A 56 6.00 -13.42 12.81
N SER A 57 5.06 -13.69 13.71
CA SER A 57 4.34 -12.65 14.45
C SER A 57 5.26 -12.01 15.50
N GLY A 58 5.46 -10.69 15.39
CA GLY A 58 6.22 -9.93 16.38
C GLY A 58 5.60 -9.98 17.78
N ASP A 59 4.26 -10.05 17.88
CA ASP A 59 3.57 -10.17 19.16
C ASP A 59 3.92 -11.51 19.84
N TRP A 60 3.85 -12.62 19.09
CA TRP A 60 4.26 -13.92 19.63
C TRP A 60 5.73 -13.94 20.04
N LEU A 61 6.61 -13.34 19.25
CA LEU A 61 8.04 -13.30 19.57
C LEU A 61 8.33 -12.54 20.87
N LEU A 62 7.64 -11.41 21.11
CA LEU A 62 7.87 -10.56 22.28
C LEU A 62 7.13 -11.04 23.53
N THR A 63 5.86 -11.45 23.37
CA THR A 63 4.96 -11.76 24.50
C THR A 63 4.74 -13.25 24.70
N GLY A 64 5.08 -14.10 23.72
CA GLY A 64 4.77 -15.52 23.71
C GLY A 64 3.30 -15.84 23.49
N ARG A 65 2.48 -14.85 23.11
CA ARG A 65 1.03 -15.01 22.94
C ARG A 65 0.63 -15.03 21.47
N GLY A 66 -0.44 -15.75 21.18
CA GLY A 66 -0.98 -15.85 19.82
C GLY A 66 -0.22 -16.84 18.93
N PRO A 67 -0.51 -16.84 17.62
CA PRO A 67 0.14 -17.74 16.67
C PRO A 67 1.56 -17.27 16.32
N MET A 68 2.46 -18.24 16.17
CA MET A 68 3.86 -17.97 15.79
C MET A 68 3.97 -17.38 14.39
N ARG A 69 3.20 -17.88 13.41
CA ARG A 69 3.26 -17.41 12.02
C ARG A 69 2.17 -16.38 11.73
N VAL A 70 2.52 -15.36 10.95
CA VAL A 70 1.58 -14.33 10.51
C VAL A 70 0.47 -14.92 9.66
N ALA A 71 0.77 -15.93 8.83
CA ALA A 71 -0.24 -16.62 8.02
C ALA A 71 -1.36 -17.27 8.86
N ASP A 72 -1.03 -17.70 10.09
CA ASP A 72 -1.98 -18.34 10.99
C ASP A 72 -2.79 -17.32 11.82
N ALA A 73 -2.38 -16.04 11.79
CA ALA A 73 -3.03 -14.97 12.55
C ALA A 73 -4.50 -14.80 12.17
N THR A 74 -4.81 -14.81 10.87
CA THR A 74 -6.18 -14.67 10.38
C THR A 74 -7.06 -15.84 10.82
N SER A 75 -6.57 -17.08 10.67
CA SER A 75 -7.31 -18.28 11.10
C SER A 75 -7.54 -18.28 12.62
N HIS A 76 -6.51 -17.92 13.39
CA HIS A 76 -6.61 -17.83 14.85
C HIS A 76 -7.59 -16.72 15.29
N ALA A 77 -7.57 -15.56 14.63
CA ALA A 77 -8.50 -14.47 14.89
C ALA A 77 -9.94 -14.88 14.58
N LEU A 78 -10.18 -15.49 13.42
CA LEU A 78 -11.51 -15.97 13.02
C LEU A 78 -12.08 -17.03 13.98
N LYS A 79 -11.23 -17.92 14.52
CA LYS A 79 -11.66 -18.93 15.51
C LYS A 79 -12.05 -18.33 16.86
N ARG A 80 -11.56 -17.13 17.19
CA ARG A 80 -11.81 -16.47 18.47
C ARG A 80 -12.80 -15.31 18.40
N ALA A 81 -13.07 -14.80 17.19
CA ALA A 81 -13.96 -13.67 17.01
C ALA A 81 -15.40 -14.04 17.36
N ASP A 82 -16.08 -13.13 18.06
CA ASP A 82 -17.53 -13.20 18.22
C ASP A 82 -18.22 -12.92 16.87
N PRO A 83 -19.32 -13.61 16.52
CA PRO A 83 -20.03 -13.37 15.27
C PRO A 83 -20.45 -11.91 15.09
N GLY A 84 -20.78 -11.18 16.16
CA GLY A 84 -21.14 -9.76 16.11
C GLY A 84 -19.97 -8.86 15.69
N GLU A 85 -18.76 -9.13 16.21
CA GLU A 85 -17.55 -8.40 15.82
C GLU A 85 -17.20 -8.63 14.34
N LEU A 86 -17.34 -9.88 13.88
CA LEU A 86 -17.10 -10.21 12.47
C LEU A 86 -18.09 -9.49 11.56
N LEU A 87 -19.38 -9.53 11.88
CA LEU A 87 -20.42 -8.85 11.11
C LEU A 87 -20.22 -7.33 11.12
N GLY A 88 -19.83 -6.74 12.25
CA GLY A 88 -19.49 -5.33 12.35
C GLY A 88 -18.29 -4.95 11.47
N ALA A 89 -17.21 -5.74 11.50
CA ALA A 89 -16.04 -5.52 10.65
C ALA A 89 -16.37 -5.67 9.16
N MET A 90 -17.24 -6.62 8.80
CA MET A 90 -17.73 -6.79 7.43
C MET A 90 -18.56 -5.58 6.98
N ALA A 91 -19.47 -5.08 7.82
CA ALA A 91 -20.27 -3.89 7.53
C ALA A 91 -19.38 -2.66 7.26
N ASN A 92 -18.39 -2.40 8.13
CA ASN A 92 -17.43 -1.31 7.96
C ASN A 92 -16.61 -1.44 6.66
N THR A 93 -16.26 -2.68 6.29
CA THR A 93 -15.53 -2.95 5.05
C THR A 93 -16.39 -2.66 3.82
N LEU A 94 -17.67 -3.05 3.86
CA LEU A 94 -18.62 -2.75 2.79
C LEU A 94 -18.89 -1.25 2.66
N GLU A 95 -19.01 -0.52 3.77
CA GLU A 95 -19.16 0.93 3.77
C GLU A 95 -17.92 1.64 3.17
N THR A 96 -16.73 1.18 3.54
CA THR A 96 -15.46 1.68 2.96
C THR A 96 -15.40 1.40 1.46
N LEU A 97 -15.84 0.23 1.02
CA LEU A 97 -15.86 -0.12 -0.39
C LEU A 97 -16.88 0.71 -1.17
N GLY A 98 -18.09 0.90 -0.62
CA GLY A 98 -19.12 1.78 -1.18
C GLY A 98 -18.59 3.20 -1.38
N SER A 99 -18.01 3.79 -0.32
CA SER A 99 -17.39 5.12 -0.38
C SER A 99 -16.31 5.25 -1.47
N ARG A 100 -15.56 4.16 -1.72
CA ARG A 100 -14.56 4.13 -2.79
C ARG A 100 -15.19 4.05 -4.18
N VAL A 101 -16.28 3.29 -4.33
CA VAL A 101 -17.02 3.20 -5.59
C VAL A 101 -17.64 4.54 -5.95
N ASP A 102 -18.29 5.23 -4.99
CA ASP A 102 -18.87 6.56 -5.20
C ASP A 102 -17.81 7.56 -5.69
N ARG A 103 -16.62 7.53 -5.07
CA ARG A 103 -15.50 8.37 -5.48
C ARG A 103 -15.00 8.04 -6.88
N LEU A 104 -14.98 6.76 -7.25
CA LEU A 104 -14.59 6.33 -8.60
C LEU A 104 -15.63 6.76 -9.64
N GLU A 105 -16.91 6.71 -9.30
CA GLU A 105 -17.98 7.16 -10.18
C GLU A 105 -17.83 8.65 -10.52
N VAL A 106 -17.63 9.51 -9.49
CA VAL A 106 -17.38 10.95 -9.70
C VAL A 106 -16.13 11.19 -10.54
N PHE A 107 -15.07 10.41 -10.31
CA PHE A 107 -13.84 10.52 -11.08
C PHE A 107 -14.07 10.17 -12.56
N VAL A 108 -14.81 9.10 -12.85
CA VAL A 108 -15.17 8.69 -14.22
C VAL A 108 -16.04 9.75 -14.89
N GLN A 109 -17.07 10.26 -14.22
CA GLN A 109 -17.92 11.35 -14.74
C GLN A 109 -17.09 12.60 -15.10
N THR A 110 -16.11 12.93 -14.26
CA THR A 110 -15.18 14.04 -14.52
C THR A 110 -14.32 13.78 -15.76
N LEU A 111 -13.78 12.56 -15.91
CA LEU A 111 -12.99 12.17 -17.07
C LEU A 111 -13.83 12.19 -18.35
N GLU A 112 -15.05 11.65 -18.34
CA GLU A 112 -15.96 11.67 -19.48
C GLU A 112 -16.27 13.10 -19.92
N THR A 113 -16.53 13.99 -18.97
CA THR A 113 -16.78 15.41 -19.25
C THR A 113 -15.57 16.07 -19.92
N ARG A 114 -14.36 15.82 -19.41
CA ARG A 114 -13.11 16.33 -20.01
C ARG A 114 -12.85 15.78 -21.41
N VAL A 115 -13.12 14.49 -21.63
CA VAL A 115 -12.96 13.86 -22.95
C VAL A 115 -13.95 14.45 -23.96
N ARG A 116 -15.22 14.65 -23.57
CA ARG A 116 -16.22 15.30 -24.43
C ARG A 116 -15.84 16.75 -24.75
N ALA A 117 -15.36 17.51 -23.77
CA ALA A 117 -14.89 18.88 -23.99
C ALA A 117 -13.69 18.93 -24.94
N SER A 118 -12.71 18.04 -24.78
CA SER A 118 -11.56 17.91 -25.69
C SER A 118 -11.97 17.56 -27.12
N LYS A 119 -12.94 16.63 -27.28
CA LYS A 119 -13.51 16.27 -28.58
C LYS A 119 -14.26 17.44 -29.23
N ALA A 120 -14.98 18.24 -28.46
CA ALA A 120 -15.67 19.43 -28.98
C ALA A 120 -14.69 20.53 -29.41
N ALA A 121 -13.59 20.73 -28.67
CA ALA A 121 -12.56 21.72 -29.01
C ALA A 121 -11.72 21.33 -30.24
N SER A 122 -11.68 20.06 -30.60
CA SER A 122 -10.94 19.54 -31.76
C SER A 122 -11.79 19.37 -33.03
N ALA A 123 -13.10 19.64 -32.97
CA ALA A 123 -13.94 19.66 -34.16
C ALA A 123 -13.59 20.88 -35.03
N PRO A 124 -13.36 20.71 -36.35
CA PRO A 124 -13.02 21.81 -37.23
C PRO A 124 -14.19 22.79 -37.32
N SER A 125 -13.93 24.03 -36.92
CA SER A 125 -14.80 25.19 -37.17
C SER A 125 -15.04 25.31 -38.68
N GLY A 126 -16.17 24.77 -39.14
CA GLY A 126 -16.73 25.08 -40.45
C GLY A 126 -17.11 26.54 -40.46
N SER A 127 -16.30 27.35 -41.15
CA SER A 127 -16.49 28.77 -41.35
C SER A 127 -17.84 29.09 -41.99
N THR A 128 -18.67 29.88 -41.32
CA THR A 128 -19.45 30.92 -42.00
C THR A 128 -19.57 32.09 -41.03
N GLY A 129 -18.75 33.11 -41.26
CA GLY A 129 -18.70 34.31 -40.44
C GLY A 129 -19.83 35.28 -40.74
N SER A 130 -20.21 36.07 -39.75
CA SER A 130 -20.62 37.46 -39.94
C SER A 130 -20.71 38.19 -38.59
N GLY A 131 -19.80 39.15 -38.40
CA GLY A 131 -20.08 40.45 -37.80
C GLY A 131 -20.22 40.58 -36.28
N GLY A 132 -19.38 41.44 -35.68
CA GLY A 132 -19.76 42.15 -34.46
C GLY A 132 -18.60 42.46 -33.51
N SER A 133 -17.93 43.58 -33.74
CA SER A 133 -17.04 44.25 -32.77
C SER A 133 -17.73 44.51 -31.44
N GLY A 134 -17.01 44.32 -30.33
CA GLY A 134 -17.43 44.76 -29.00
C GLY A 134 -16.26 44.71 -28.02
N ALA A 135 -15.65 45.86 -27.77
CA ALA A 135 -14.64 46.07 -26.74
C ALA A 135 -15.24 45.89 -25.33
N GLY A 136 -14.49 45.28 -24.42
CA GLY A 136 -14.91 45.11 -23.02
C GLY A 136 -13.74 44.71 -22.12
N SER A 137 -13.21 45.73 -21.44
CA SER A 137 -12.23 45.68 -20.36
C SER A 137 -12.71 44.84 -19.16
N LEU A 138 -11.79 44.12 -18.50
CA LEU A 138 -11.45 44.28 -17.07
C LEU A 138 -10.58 43.12 -16.60
N GLY A 139 -9.41 43.45 -16.06
CA GLY A 139 -8.53 42.51 -15.40
C GLY A 139 -9.07 42.06 -14.04
N SER A 140 -8.73 40.83 -13.68
CA SER A 140 -8.54 40.44 -12.29
C SER A 140 -7.29 39.58 -12.20
N ASP A 141 -6.27 40.12 -11.53
CA ASP A 141 -5.10 39.38 -11.09
C ASP A 141 -5.54 38.41 -9.99
N GLY A 142 -5.69 37.14 -10.37
CA GLY A 142 -5.87 36.02 -9.45
C GLY A 142 -4.56 35.28 -9.27
N GLU A 143 -3.88 35.55 -8.16
CA GLU A 143 -2.66 34.89 -7.69
C GLU A 143 -2.84 33.36 -7.66
N PRO A 144 -1.98 32.55 -8.33
CA PRO A 144 -2.16 31.10 -8.38
C PRO A 144 -1.71 30.44 -7.07
N ASP A 145 -2.68 29.93 -6.31
CA ASP A 145 -2.49 29.10 -5.13
C ASP A 145 -1.62 27.86 -5.44
N GLY A 146 -0.40 27.83 -4.87
CA GLY A 146 0.63 26.82 -5.09
C GLY A 146 0.28 25.39 -4.65
N ARG A 147 -0.89 25.19 -4.05
CA ARG A 147 -1.42 23.85 -3.70
C ARG A 147 -1.95 23.07 -4.91
N ALA A 148 -2.49 23.73 -5.92
CA ALA A 148 -3.05 23.04 -7.10
C ALA A 148 -1.95 22.35 -7.93
N VAL A 149 -0.78 22.98 -8.04
CA VAL A 149 0.34 22.50 -8.87
C VAL A 149 0.99 21.22 -8.30
N GLN A 150 1.09 21.08 -6.98
CA GLN A 150 1.67 19.88 -6.35
C GLN A 150 0.76 18.64 -6.49
N SER A 151 -0.56 18.84 -6.48
CA SER A 151 -1.50 17.72 -6.63
C SER A 151 -1.50 17.13 -8.05
N ASP A 152 -1.26 17.96 -9.07
CA ASP A 152 -1.25 17.55 -10.47
C ASP A 152 0.05 16.79 -10.84
N VAL A 153 1.20 17.17 -10.25
CA VAL A 153 2.47 16.44 -10.43
C VAL A 153 2.43 15.06 -9.77
N ALA A 154 1.85 14.95 -8.57
CA ALA A 154 1.67 13.67 -7.88
C ALA A 154 0.61 12.76 -8.54
N ALA A 155 -0.37 13.32 -9.24
CA ALA A 155 -1.32 12.56 -10.04
C ALA A 155 -0.68 11.99 -11.32
N ARG A 156 0.10 12.79 -12.04
CA ARG A 156 0.81 12.36 -13.26
C ARG A 156 1.81 11.23 -13.00
N GLY A 157 2.58 11.32 -11.91
CA GLY A 157 3.53 10.27 -11.52
C GLY A 157 2.87 8.92 -11.16
N ARG A 158 1.62 8.94 -10.68
CA ARG A 158 0.86 7.71 -10.37
C ARG A 158 0.28 7.06 -11.62
N ILE A 159 -0.20 7.85 -12.58
CA ILE A 159 -0.74 7.35 -13.86
C ILE A 159 0.35 6.63 -14.66
N ASP A 160 1.55 7.19 -14.74
CA ASP A 160 2.69 6.57 -15.44
C ASP A 160 3.14 5.24 -14.80
N ARG A 161 2.97 5.11 -13.48
CA ARG A 161 3.30 3.87 -12.76
C ARG A 161 2.27 2.77 -13.05
N ILE A 162 0.98 3.11 -13.08
CA ILE A 162 -0.09 2.15 -13.39
C ILE A 162 0.00 1.70 -14.86
N ALA A 163 0.21 2.63 -15.80
CA ALA A 163 0.38 2.31 -17.21
C ALA A 163 1.54 1.32 -17.47
N ARG A 164 2.67 1.49 -16.77
CA ARG A 164 3.81 0.56 -16.84
C ARG A 164 3.51 -0.84 -16.31
N VAL A 165 2.69 -0.95 -15.27
CA VAL A 165 2.30 -2.23 -14.68
C VAL A 165 1.31 -2.96 -15.60
N VAL A 166 0.36 -2.24 -16.19
CA VAL A 166 -0.63 -2.80 -17.12
C VAL A 166 0.04 -3.29 -18.40
N ALA A 167 1.02 -2.56 -18.93
CA ALA A 167 1.76 -2.94 -20.13
C ALA A 167 2.63 -4.22 -19.96
N ARG A 168 2.90 -4.66 -18.73
CA ARG A 168 3.67 -5.88 -18.44
C ARG A 168 2.80 -7.11 -18.19
N ARG A 169 1.47 -6.99 -18.30
CA ARG A 169 0.57 -8.12 -18.08
C ARG A 169 0.67 -9.09 -19.27
N PRO A 170 1.07 -10.36 -19.05
CA PRO A 170 1.08 -11.35 -20.12
C PRO A 170 -0.36 -11.60 -20.62
N PRO A 171 -0.54 -11.84 -21.92
CA PRO A 171 -1.86 -12.11 -22.49
C PRO A 171 -2.45 -13.39 -21.87
N PRO A 172 -3.78 -13.47 -21.73
CA PRO A 172 -4.43 -14.67 -21.25
C PRO A 172 -4.15 -15.84 -22.21
N PRO A 173 -4.06 -17.09 -21.69
CA PRO A 173 -3.88 -18.26 -22.54
C PRO A 173 -5.05 -18.36 -23.52
N ALA A 174 -4.72 -18.64 -24.79
CA ALA A 174 -5.71 -18.91 -25.82
C ALA A 174 -6.23 -20.34 -25.62
N ASP A 175 -7.53 -20.46 -25.40
CA ASP A 175 -8.29 -21.72 -25.54
C ASP A 175 -8.68 -21.93 -27.01
#